data_AF-A0A918WHI4-F1
#
_entry.id   AF-A0A918WHI4-F1
#
_cell.length_a   1.000
_cell.length_b   1.000
_cell.length_c   1.000
_cell.angle_alpha   90.00
_cell.angle_beta   90.00
_cell.angle_gamma   90.00
#
_symmetry.space_group_name_H-M   'P 1'
#
loop_
_entity.id
_entity.type
_entity.pdbx_description
1 polymer ?
#
loop_
_entity_poly.entity_id
_entity_poly.type
_entity_poly.pdbx_seq_one_letter_code
_entity_poly.pdbx_strand_id
1 'polypeptide(L)'
;MKQQGLSGVLTILSLGLTVSSQESEAAEAFFSKDGEKVVVAVQYEGGLVEVALASGEVKAAPLPAEFAEKPAIGSVARGSDGEALFLAQDAIWVWQPGSDTVARKVCSTAPVVGPSSVFVSTQPGTPFHDYLFVTGSEEENAISMGTFYGRKPGSKEGFVPVFTRRASESAAGAFSDAGRLFFTCKGDLWEGEVAPSDQPEFDHMGTLVGARIAPLAILNTDEANGGGLWVENVCPAGKWIYTQSSGRHLAAVMRTPMPAKSLFSFDYDEDYSMAKHIEVMSQSLAKTEIITDELEGIFGFCATEVEGKPKVFFCTHSYGEGTGPAMYLWEGSGEPRVIGHLPAE
;
A
#
# COMPACT_ATOMS: atom_id res chain seq x y z
N MET A 1 26.47 49.77 -47.95
CA MET A 1 25.47 49.26 -46.98
C MET A 1 26.10 48.09 -46.25
N LYS A 2 26.32 48.21 -44.93
CA LYS A 2 26.89 47.17 -44.06
C LYS A 2 25.75 46.30 -43.55
N GLN A 3 25.77 44.99 -43.80
CA GLN A 3 24.91 44.02 -43.12
C GLN A 3 25.75 43.31 -42.06
N GLN A 4 25.41 43.57 -40.79
CA GLN A 4 25.91 42.85 -39.63
C GLN A 4 25.11 41.55 -39.48
N GLY A 5 25.80 40.41 -39.44
CA GLY A 5 25.22 39.13 -39.06
C GLY A 5 25.21 39.00 -37.54
N LEU A 6 24.01 38.94 -36.94
CA LEU A 6 23.83 38.53 -35.56
C LEU A 6 23.94 37.00 -35.46
N SER A 7 24.92 36.55 -34.68
CA SER A 7 25.03 35.17 -34.21
C SER A 7 24.06 34.96 -33.05
N GLY A 8 22.98 34.23 -33.28
CA GLY A 8 22.04 33.81 -32.23
C GLY A 8 22.54 32.53 -31.57
N VAL A 9 22.91 32.63 -30.29
CA VAL A 9 23.19 31.47 -29.42
C VAL A 9 21.85 30.87 -29.01
N LEU A 10 21.57 29.64 -29.46
CA LEU A 10 20.39 28.87 -29.07
C LEU A 10 20.73 28.12 -27.76
N THR A 11 20.35 28.69 -26.63
CA THR A 11 20.43 27.99 -25.34
C THR A 11 19.28 27.00 -25.26
N ILE A 12 19.56 25.71 -25.48
CA ILE A 12 18.62 24.63 -25.20
C ILE A 12 18.56 24.49 -23.68
N LEU A 13 17.55 25.10 -23.06
CA LEU A 13 17.13 24.81 -21.69
C LEU A 13 16.53 23.40 -21.71
N SER A 14 17.34 22.41 -21.33
CA SER A 14 16.85 21.11 -20.92
C SER A 14 16.01 21.30 -19.66
N LEU A 15 14.68 21.42 -19.81
CA LEU A 15 13.77 21.12 -18.73
C LEU A 15 14.01 19.65 -18.37
N GLY A 16 14.80 19.42 -17.33
CA GLY A 16 14.76 18.15 -16.62
C GLY A 16 13.36 18.03 -16.05
N LEU A 17 12.51 17.27 -16.74
CA LEU A 17 11.33 16.67 -16.13
C LEU A 17 11.86 15.79 -15.01
N THR A 18 11.92 16.33 -13.79
CA THR A 18 11.96 15.51 -12.59
C THR A 18 10.63 14.78 -12.58
N VAL A 19 10.61 13.60 -13.19
CA VAL A 19 9.57 12.61 -12.95
C VAL A 19 9.68 12.33 -11.46
N SER A 20 8.80 12.94 -10.68
CA SER A 20 8.65 12.58 -9.29
C SER A 20 8.10 11.16 -9.32
N SER A 21 8.97 10.16 -9.13
CA SER A 21 8.51 8.83 -8.77
C SER A 21 7.74 9.00 -7.47
N GLN A 22 6.48 8.61 -7.51
CA GLN A 22 5.74 8.35 -6.30
C GLN A 22 6.31 7.04 -5.72
N GLU A 23 6.11 6.82 -4.44
CA GLU A 23 6.50 5.56 -3.85
C GLU A 23 5.22 4.86 -3.51
N SER A 24 5.17 3.56 -3.78
CA SER A 24 4.04 2.79 -3.33
C SER A 24 4.18 2.44 -1.86
N GLU A 25 3.03 2.27 -1.26
CA GLU A 25 2.87 2.04 0.16
C GLU A 25 2.17 0.69 0.30
N ALA A 26 2.45 -0.01 1.39
CA ALA A 26 1.57 -1.07 1.85
C ALA A 26 0.91 -0.58 3.13
N ALA A 27 -0.20 -1.19 3.52
CA ALA A 27 -1.04 -0.65 4.59
C ALA A 27 -0.35 -0.58 5.97
N GLU A 28 0.90 -1.03 6.11
CA GLU A 28 1.61 -1.15 7.39
C GLU A 28 2.88 -0.30 7.47
N ALA A 29 3.41 0.16 6.33
CA ALA A 29 4.61 0.98 6.29
C ALA A 29 4.75 1.74 4.95
N PHE A 30 5.59 2.77 4.96
CA PHE A 30 5.98 3.48 3.74
C PHE A 30 7.42 4.01 3.80
N PHE A 31 8.07 4.14 2.64
CA PHE A 31 9.37 4.80 2.53
C PHE A 31 9.23 6.33 2.49
N SER A 32 10.20 7.03 3.07
CA SER A 32 10.43 8.45 2.77
C SER A 32 10.83 8.61 1.31
N LYS A 33 10.57 9.79 0.72
CA LYS A 33 10.79 10.08 -0.71
C LYS A 33 12.20 9.75 -1.25
N ASP A 34 13.22 9.85 -0.40
CA ASP A 34 14.62 9.56 -0.71
C ASP A 34 14.98 8.06 -0.53
N GLY A 35 14.04 7.26 -0.03
CA GLY A 35 14.22 5.86 0.33
C GLY A 35 15.26 5.65 1.43
N GLU A 36 15.54 6.65 2.27
CA GLU A 36 16.51 6.55 3.38
C GLU A 36 15.86 6.16 4.71
N LYS A 37 14.54 6.37 4.83
CA LYS A 37 13.78 6.07 6.03
C LYS A 37 12.51 5.30 5.71
N VAL A 38 11.98 4.62 6.73
CA VAL A 38 10.67 3.95 6.67
C VAL A 38 9.85 4.37 7.87
N VAL A 39 8.58 4.67 7.66
CA VAL A 39 7.58 4.83 8.73
C VAL A 39 6.79 3.53 8.84
N VAL A 40 6.66 3.00 10.06
CA VAL A 40 6.06 1.68 10.32
C VAL A 40 4.98 1.79 11.39
N ALA A 41 3.81 1.21 11.11
CA ALA A 41 2.77 0.93 12.10
C ALA A 41 3.10 -0.38 12.83
N VAL A 42 3.24 -0.32 14.16
CA VAL A 42 3.59 -1.48 14.99
C VAL A 42 2.30 -2.09 15.56
N GLN A 43 1.85 -3.21 14.99
CA GLN A 43 0.51 -3.77 15.24
C GLN A 43 0.28 -4.32 16.66
N TYR A 44 1.30 -4.88 17.33
CA TYR A 44 1.11 -5.60 18.61
C TYR A 44 1.25 -4.73 19.85
N GLU A 45 2.24 -3.84 19.89
CA GLU A 45 2.43 -2.91 21.01
C GLU A 45 1.63 -1.61 20.82
N GLY A 46 1.20 -1.35 19.58
CA GLY A 46 0.65 -0.07 19.18
C GLY A 46 1.74 0.98 19.11
N GLY A 47 1.93 1.55 17.94
CA GLY A 47 2.94 2.58 17.79
C GLY A 47 3.15 2.95 16.35
N LEU A 48 3.76 4.12 16.17
CA LEU A 48 4.22 4.59 14.88
C LEU A 48 5.68 4.96 15.07
N VAL A 49 6.55 4.37 14.26
CA VAL A 49 8.00 4.59 14.36
C VAL A 49 8.56 5.03 13.01
N GLU A 50 9.63 5.81 13.05
CA GLU A 50 10.49 6.12 11.91
C GLU A 50 11.80 5.36 12.08
N VAL A 51 12.22 4.65 11.04
CA VAL A 51 13.45 3.85 10.98
C VAL A 51 14.41 4.48 9.99
N ALA A 52 15.64 4.79 10.42
CA ALA A 52 16.71 5.21 9.53
C ALA A 52 17.44 3.98 8.98
N LEU A 53 17.38 3.74 7.66
CA LEU A 53 17.82 2.47 7.06
C LEU A 53 19.35 2.26 7.10
N ALA A 54 20.12 3.35 7.13
CA ALA A 54 21.58 3.29 7.17
C ALA A 54 22.11 2.83 8.53
N SER A 55 21.47 3.24 9.63
CA SER A 55 21.90 2.96 11.00
C SER A 55 21.06 1.91 11.71
N GLY A 56 19.83 1.64 11.22
CA GLY A 56 18.83 0.87 11.95
C GLY A 56 18.24 1.62 13.15
N GLU A 57 18.49 2.93 13.27
CA GLU A 57 17.98 3.75 14.36
C GLU A 57 16.46 3.88 14.28
N VAL A 58 15.77 3.68 15.41
CA VAL A 58 14.31 3.75 15.52
C VAL A 58 13.92 4.94 16.38
N LYS A 59 13.08 5.84 15.84
CA LYS A 59 12.49 6.98 16.56
C LYS A 59 10.97 6.80 16.64
N ALA A 60 10.43 6.79 17.86
CA ALA A 60 8.97 6.76 18.06
C ALA A 60 8.34 8.11 17.68
N ALA A 61 7.17 8.07 17.05
CA ALA A 61 6.36 9.26 16.80
C ALA A 61 5.78 9.79 18.12
N PRO A 62 5.68 11.12 18.30
CA PRO A 62 4.95 11.73 19.41
C PRO A 62 3.44 11.48 19.23
N LEU A 63 2.92 10.48 19.95
CA LEU A 63 1.51 10.10 19.93
C LEU A 63 0.68 10.85 21.00
N PRO A 64 -0.62 11.09 20.75
CA PRO A 64 -1.55 11.63 21.74
C PRO A 64 -1.57 10.85 23.06
N ALA A 65 -1.78 11.55 24.17
CA ALA A 65 -1.87 10.90 25.49
C ALA A 65 -3.04 9.89 25.60
N GLU A 66 -4.09 10.05 24.79
CA GLU A 66 -5.20 9.08 24.71
C GLU A 66 -4.78 7.71 24.13
N PHE A 67 -3.56 7.60 23.59
CA PHE A 67 -2.99 6.33 23.13
C PHE A 67 -2.12 5.65 24.20
N ALA A 68 -1.94 6.25 25.39
CA ALA A 68 -0.95 5.81 26.37
C ALA A 68 -1.15 4.38 26.91
N GLU A 69 -2.35 3.80 26.83
CA GLU A 69 -2.59 2.43 27.29
C GLU A 69 -2.48 1.40 26.15
N LYS A 70 -3.01 1.70 24.95
CA LYS A 70 -2.90 0.89 23.72
C LYS A 70 -3.17 1.76 22.49
N PRO A 71 -2.15 2.20 21.73
CA PRO A 71 -2.36 2.99 20.52
C PRO A 71 -3.10 2.23 19.42
N ALA A 72 -2.96 0.90 19.38
CA ALA A 72 -3.52 -0.02 18.37
C ALA A 72 -3.53 0.61 16.97
N ILE A 73 -2.34 0.95 16.46
CA ILE A 73 -2.17 1.52 15.13
C ILE A 73 -2.15 0.34 14.15
N GLY A 74 -3.29 0.11 13.49
CA GLY A 74 -3.48 -1.04 12.61
C GLY A 74 -2.90 -0.82 11.21
N SER A 75 -2.80 0.43 10.77
CA SER A 75 -2.39 0.74 9.40
C SER A 75 -1.87 2.16 9.25
N VAL A 76 -0.93 2.36 8.33
CA VAL A 76 -0.38 3.66 7.94
C VAL A 76 -0.24 3.74 6.42
N ALA A 77 -0.53 4.93 5.90
CA ALA A 77 -0.27 5.35 4.54
C ALA A 77 0.46 6.70 4.58
N ARG A 78 1.07 7.10 3.48
CA ARG A 78 1.67 8.40 3.30
C ARG A 78 0.77 9.28 2.44
N GLY A 79 0.61 10.52 2.90
CA GLY A 79 -0.08 11.55 2.15
C GLY A 79 0.81 12.17 1.08
N SER A 80 0.22 13.03 0.26
CA SER A 80 0.89 13.71 -0.84
C SER A 80 2.00 14.65 -0.38
N ASP A 81 1.90 15.20 0.84
CA ASP A 81 2.91 16.06 1.45
C ASP A 81 4.00 15.26 2.21
N GLY A 82 3.93 13.92 2.18
CA GLY A 82 4.87 13.03 2.88
C GLY A 82 4.54 12.83 4.37
N GLU A 83 3.38 13.27 4.81
CA GLU A 83 2.86 13.03 6.15
C GLU A 83 2.38 11.59 6.32
N ALA A 84 2.48 11.04 7.52
CA ALA A 84 1.93 9.74 7.88
C ALA A 84 0.45 9.89 8.24
N LEU A 85 -0.43 9.28 7.45
CA LEU A 85 -1.85 9.12 7.71
C LEU A 85 -2.10 7.72 8.24
N PHE A 86 -2.53 7.60 9.49
CA PHE A 86 -2.63 6.29 10.14
C PHE A 86 -3.98 6.08 10.83
N LEU A 87 -4.37 4.82 10.90
CA LEU A 87 -5.61 4.37 11.51
C LEU A 87 -5.37 3.99 12.98
N ALA A 88 -6.09 4.67 13.89
CA ALA A 88 -6.08 4.38 15.32
C ALA A 88 -7.41 4.79 15.97
N GLN A 89 -7.95 3.95 16.85
CA GLN A 89 -9.20 4.22 17.61
C GLN A 89 -10.36 4.73 16.72
N ASP A 90 -10.68 4.02 15.64
CA ASP A 90 -11.76 4.36 14.68
C ASP A 90 -11.65 5.79 14.11
N ALA A 91 -10.41 6.24 13.90
CA ALA A 91 -10.10 7.54 13.36
C ALA A 91 -8.84 7.51 12.51
N ILE A 92 -8.79 8.44 11.55
CA ILE A 92 -7.58 8.76 10.81
C ILE A 92 -6.87 9.88 11.55
N TRP A 93 -5.58 9.67 11.79
CA TRP A 93 -4.65 10.59 12.42
C TRP A 93 -3.56 10.98 11.44
N VAL A 94 -2.93 12.11 11.69
CA VAL A 94 -1.82 12.59 10.87
C VAL A 94 -0.64 13.00 11.73
N TRP A 95 0.55 12.62 11.30
CA TRP A 95 1.83 13.01 11.88
C TRP A 95 2.84 13.30 10.78
N GLN A 96 3.74 14.27 10.98
CA GLN A 96 4.81 14.55 10.03
C GLN A 96 6.08 13.79 10.46
N PRO A 97 6.62 12.88 9.63
CA PRO A 97 7.87 12.20 9.92
C PRO A 97 9.01 13.18 10.26
N GLY A 98 9.83 12.83 11.25
CA GLY A 98 10.86 13.70 11.82
C GLY A 98 10.38 14.81 12.76
N SER A 99 9.08 15.12 12.81
CA SER A 99 8.53 16.19 13.66
C SER A 99 8.35 15.73 15.10
N ASP A 100 8.65 16.63 16.05
CA ASP A 100 8.32 16.45 17.47
C ASP A 100 6.90 16.94 17.81
N THR A 101 6.13 17.37 16.81
CA THR A 101 4.72 17.76 16.97
C THR A 101 3.84 16.53 17.14
N VAL A 102 3.06 16.49 18.21
CA VAL A 102 2.11 15.40 18.51
C VAL A 102 1.15 15.19 17.34
N ALA A 103 0.89 13.93 16.99
CA ALA A 103 -0.07 13.57 15.95
C ALA A 103 -1.47 14.15 16.24
N ARG A 104 -2.20 14.51 15.20
CA ARG A 104 -3.54 15.11 15.32
C ARG A 104 -4.61 14.30 14.60
N LYS A 105 -5.81 14.26 15.15
CA LYS A 105 -6.96 13.62 14.50
C LYS A 105 -7.35 14.40 13.24
N VAL A 106 -7.55 13.69 12.14
CA VAL A 106 -8.05 14.23 10.87
C VAL A 106 -9.56 14.08 10.79
N CYS A 107 -10.05 12.85 10.99
CA CYS A 107 -11.48 12.53 10.95
C CYS A 107 -11.76 11.20 11.66
N SER A 108 -13.04 10.91 11.94
CA SER A 108 -13.48 9.56 12.31
C SER A 108 -13.60 8.69 11.06
N THR A 109 -13.48 7.37 11.21
CA THR A 109 -13.77 6.38 10.16
C THR A 109 -15.25 6.02 10.05
N ALA A 110 -16.11 6.51 10.95
CA ALA A 110 -17.55 6.26 10.85
C ALA A 110 -18.10 6.66 9.45
N PRO A 111 -19.01 5.85 8.88
CA PRO A 111 -19.72 4.71 9.48
C PRO A 111 -19.01 3.35 9.34
N VAL A 112 -17.74 3.31 8.92
CA VAL A 112 -17.01 2.05 8.70
C VAL A 112 -16.87 1.26 10.00
N VAL A 113 -17.32 0.01 9.99
CA VAL A 113 -17.20 -0.92 11.11
C VAL A 113 -15.92 -1.74 10.97
N GLY A 114 -15.12 -1.83 12.03
CA GLY A 114 -13.87 -2.60 12.02
C GLY A 114 -12.89 -2.15 10.93
N PRO A 115 -12.53 -0.85 10.86
CA PRO A 115 -11.58 -0.39 9.86
C PRO A 115 -10.23 -1.13 10.05
N SER A 116 -9.62 -1.59 8.97
CA SER A 116 -8.44 -2.46 9.03
C SER A 116 -7.24 -1.96 8.22
N SER A 117 -7.47 -1.20 7.15
CA SER A 117 -6.39 -0.62 6.34
C SER A 117 -6.73 0.79 5.91
N VAL A 118 -5.74 1.69 5.87
CA VAL A 118 -5.83 3.01 5.22
C VAL A 118 -4.87 3.05 4.02
N PHE A 119 -5.31 3.70 2.95
CA PHE A 119 -4.48 3.99 1.78
C PHE A 119 -4.96 5.28 1.10
N VAL A 120 -4.07 5.93 0.34
CA VAL A 120 -4.31 7.26 -0.21
C VAL A 120 -3.97 7.28 -1.70
N SER A 121 -4.81 7.94 -2.50
CA SER A 121 -4.48 8.23 -3.90
C SER A 121 -3.75 9.57 -3.98
N THR A 122 -2.42 9.55 -4.01
CA THR A 122 -1.63 10.80 -3.99
C THR A 122 -1.27 11.32 -5.39
N GLN A 123 -1.57 10.58 -6.47
CA GLN A 123 -1.19 10.96 -7.83
C GLN A 123 -1.94 12.22 -8.31
N PRO A 124 -1.23 13.34 -8.59
CA PRO A 124 -1.86 14.57 -9.08
C PRO A 124 -2.54 14.37 -10.44
N GLY A 125 -3.63 15.10 -10.65
CA GLY A 125 -4.37 15.07 -11.93
C GLY A 125 -5.29 13.86 -12.11
N THR A 126 -5.35 12.95 -11.14
CA THR A 126 -6.36 11.88 -11.12
C THR A 126 -7.65 12.38 -10.45
N PRO A 127 -8.82 11.79 -10.76
CA PRO A 127 -10.08 12.15 -10.11
C PRO A 127 -10.09 11.97 -8.58
N PHE A 128 -9.20 11.13 -8.07
CA PHE A 128 -9.11 10.77 -6.65
C PHE A 128 -7.88 11.36 -5.95
N HIS A 129 -7.24 12.39 -6.50
CA HIS A 129 -6.09 13.03 -5.84
C HIS A 129 -6.44 13.47 -4.40
N ASP A 130 -5.62 12.99 -3.45
CA ASP A 130 -5.72 13.12 -1.99
C ASP A 130 -6.92 12.42 -1.32
N TYR A 131 -7.64 11.56 -2.03
CA TYR A 131 -8.72 10.80 -1.41
C TYR A 131 -8.17 9.77 -0.43
N LEU A 132 -8.80 9.72 0.75
CA LEU A 132 -8.54 8.69 1.76
C LEU A 132 -9.44 7.49 1.46
N PHE A 133 -8.87 6.31 1.51
CA PHE A 133 -9.61 5.06 1.46
C PHE A 133 -9.34 4.26 2.72
N VAL A 134 -10.39 3.58 3.19
CA VAL A 134 -10.32 2.66 4.32
C VAL A 134 -11.00 1.35 3.93
N THR A 135 -10.42 0.23 4.34
CA THR A 135 -11.08 -1.08 4.28
C THR A 135 -11.80 -1.33 5.60
N GLY A 136 -13.03 -1.83 5.55
CA GLY A 136 -13.78 -2.31 6.71
C GLY A 136 -15.09 -2.96 6.30
N SER A 137 -16.05 -3.04 7.20
CA SER A 137 -17.33 -3.72 6.99
C SER A 137 -18.51 -2.78 7.17
N GLU A 138 -19.65 -3.16 6.60
CA GLU A 138 -20.94 -2.49 6.84
C GLU A 138 -21.53 -2.88 8.22
N GLU A 139 -21.20 -4.07 8.71
CA GLU A 139 -21.74 -4.64 9.94
C GLU A 139 -20.66 -5.36 10.77
N GLU A 140 -20.85 -5.42 12.09
CA GLU A 140 -19.88 -5.97 13.07
C GLU A 140 -19.60 -7.48 12.90
N ASN A 141 -20.56 -8.24 12.36
CA ASN A 141 -20.46 -9.70 12.20
C ASN A 141 -20.11 -10.14 10.77
N ALA A 142 -19.60 -9.24 9.93
CA ALA A 142 -19.16 -9.60 8.59
C ALA A 142 -17.96 -10.57 8.66
N ILE A 143 -18.14 -11.78 8.13
CA ILE A 143 -17.12 -12.84 8.09
C ILE A 143 -16.23 -12.79 6.84
N SER A 144 -16.45 -11.82 5.95
CA SER A 144 -15.70 -11.67 4.69
C SER A 144 -14.55 -10.67 4.85
N MET A 145 -13.55 -10.71 3.97
CA MET A 145 -12.64 -9.55 3.89
C MET A 145 -13.46 -8.30 3.55
N GLY A 146 -13.06 -7.13 4.06
CA GLY A 146 -13.87 -5.92 4.01
C GLY A 146 -14.16 -5.39 2.59
N THR A 147 -14.82 -4.23 2.52
CA THR A 147 -14.96 -3.43 1.30
C THR A 147 -14.26 -2.09 1.48
N PHE A 148 -14.01 -1.40 0.36
CA PHE A 148 -13.46 -0.06 0.39
C PHE A 148 -14.52 0.98 0.71
N TYR A 149 -14.12 1.96 1.49
CA TYR A 149 -14.83 3.21 1.71
C TYR A 149 -13.91 4.36 1.37
N GLY A 150 -14.43 5.37 0.69
CA GLY A 150 -13.66 6.55 0.29
C GLY A 150 -14.12 7.80 1.03
N ARG A 151 -13.21 8.75 1.20
CA ARG A 151 -13.50 10.09 1.68
C ARG A 151 -12.72 11.12 0.88
N LYS A 152 -13.45 12.10 0.35
CA LYS A 152 -12.88 13.24 -0.38
C LYS A 152 -12.12 14.19 0.55
N PRO A 153 -11.01 14.80 0.09
CA PRO A 153 -10.32 15.88 0.82
C PRO A 153 -11.27 16.98 1.28
N GLY A 154 -11.16 17.36 2.56
CA GLY A 154 -11.95 18.45 3.14
C GLY A 154 -13.46 18.17 3.26
N SER A 155 -13.94 16.97 2.91
CA SER A 155 -15.36 16.64 3.06
C SER A 155 -15.78 16.70 4.53
N LYS A 156 -16.94 17.29 4.79
CA LYS A 156 -17.60 17.23 6.10
C LYS A 156 -18.41 15.96 6.28
N GLU A 157 -18.72 15.29 5.17
CA GLU A 157 -19.35 13.98 5.16
C GLU A 157 -18.31 12.93 5.61
N GLY A 158 -18.81 11.85 6.20
CA GLY A 158 -18.00 10.72 6.62
C GLY A 158 -17.45 9.94 5.44
N PHE A 159 -16.96 8.73 5.73
CA PHE A 159 -16.61 7.78 4.68
C PHE A 159 -17.88 7.27 3.98
N VAL A 160 -17.83 7.12 2.67
CA VAL A 160 -18.92 6.55 1.85
C VAL A 160 -18.46 5.28 1.17
N PRO A 161 -19.34 4.28 0.97
CA PRO A 161 -18.94 3.00 0.39
C PRO A 161 -18.42 3.16 -1.04
N VAL A 162 -17.49 2.29 -1.43
CA VAL A 162 -17.15 2.02 -2.82
C VAL A 162 -17.86 0.71 -3.21
N PHE A 163 -18.74 0.76 -4.20
CA PHE A 163 -19.46 -0.42 -4.64
C PHE A 163 -18.54 -1.34 -5.41
N THR A 164 -18.59 -2.64 -5.15
CA THR A 164 -17.71 -3.60 -5.81
C THR A 164 -18.46 -4.37 -6.89
N ARG A 165 -17.86 -4.49 -8.07
CA ARG A 165 -18.35 -5.32 -9.16
C ARG A 165 -17.29 -6.36 -9.51
N ARG A 166 -17.55 -7.62 -9.16
CA ARG A 166 -16.66 -8.80 -9.39
C ARG A 166 -15.39 -8.84 -8.51
N ALA A 167 -15.24 -7.91 -7.58
CA ALA A 167 -14.13 -7.81 -6.64
C ALA A 167 -14.65 -7.75 -5.19
N SER A 168 -15.49 -8.72 -4.81
CA SER A 168 -15.98 -8.81 -3.43
C SER A 168 -14.81 -9.08 -2.49
N GLU A 169 -14.86 -8.55 -1.26
CA GLU A 169 -13.82 -8.78 -0.27
C GLU A 169 -12.48 -8.11 -0.64
N SER A 170 -12.56 -6.87 -1.11
CA SER A 170 -11.40 -6.07 -1.49
C SER A 170 -10.76 -5.42 -0.27
N ALA A 171 -9.45 -5.61 -0.09
CA ALA A 171 -8.70 -5.06 1.03
C ALA A 171 -7.29 -4.60 0.61
N ALA A 172 -6.62 -3.89 1.50
CA ALA A 172 -5.21 -3.47 1.36
C ALA A 172 -4.89 -2.89 -0.01
N GLY A 173 -5.61 -1.84 -0.41
CA GLY A 173 -5.37 -1.14 -1.66
C GLY A 173 -4.09 -0.30 -1.62
N ALA A 174 -3.46 -0.13 -2.78
CA ALA A 174 -2.32 0.76 -2.98
C ALA A 174 -2.33 1.32 -4.41
N PHE A 175 -1.98 2.60 -4.54
CA PHE A 175 -1.87 3.25 -5.84
C PHE A 175 -0.40 3.27 -6.29
N SER A 176 -0.19 2.92 -7.56
CA SER A 176 1.09 3.18 -8.23
C SER A 176 1.26 4.67 -8.57
N ASP A 177 2.47 5.06 -8.95
CA ASP A 177 2.82 6.40 -9.46
C ASP A 177 2.03 6.82 -10.71
N ALA A 178 1.50 5.85 -11.44
CA ALA A 178 0.64 6.12 -12.58
C ALA A 178 -0.83 6.33 -12.18
N GLY A 179 -1.16 6.28 -10.89
CA GLY A 179 -2.52 6.35 -10.36
C GLY A 179 -3.31 5.05 -10.54
N ARG A 180 -2.67 3.94 -10.91
CA ARG A 180 -3.35 2.62 -11.03
C ARG A 180 -3.52 2.00 -9.64
N LEU A 181 -4.71 1.50 -9.36
CA LEU A 181 -5.05 0.86 -8.09
C LEU A 181 -4.78 -0.65 -8.16
N PHE A 182 -3.99 -1.12 -7.20
CA PHE A 182 -3.77 -2.54 -6.93
C PHE A 182 -4.30 -2.88 -5.55
N PHE A 183 -4.84 -4.07 -5.38
CA PHE A 183 -5.47 -4.46 -4.13
C PHE A 183 -5.50 -5.98 -3.97
N THR A 184 -5.82 -6.42 -2.76
CA THR A 184 -6.11 -7.82 -2.47
C THR A 184 -7.60 -8.08 -2.62
N CYS A 185 -7.97 -9.20 -3.23
CA CYS A 185 -9.37 -9.64 -3.24
C CYS A 185 -9.40 -11.16 -3.20
N LYS A 186 -10.08 -11.71 -2.19
CA LYS A 186 -10.10 -13.15 -1.87
C LYS A 186 -8.68 -13.74 -1.70
N GLY A 187 -7.78 -12.95 -1.14
CA GLY A 187 -6.39 -13.33 -0.89
C GLY A 187 -5.46 -13.30 -2.11
N ASP A 188 -5.93 -12.87 -3.28
CA ASP A 188 -5.10 -12.75 -4.48
C ASP A 188 -4.73 -11.31 -4.81
N LEU A 189 -3.79 -11.13 -5.73
CA LEU A 189 -3.42 -9.83 -6.28
C LEU A 189 -4.36 -9.42 -7.43
N TRP A 190 -4.95 -8.23 -7.32
CA TRP A 190 -5.84 -7.62 -8.29
C TRP A 190 -5.36 -6.23 -8.73
N GLU A 191 -5.76 -5.84 -9.94
CA GLU A 191 -5.72 -4.46 -10.45
C GLU A 191 -7.15 -4.01 -10.66
N GLY A 192 -7.42 -2.74 -10.42
CA GLY A 192 -8.72 -2.17 -10.72
C GLY A 192 -8.74 -0.67 -10.80
N GLU A 193 -9.95 -0.16 -10.87
CA GLU A 193 -10.27 1.25 -10.99
C GLU A 193 -11.60 1.52 -10.30
N VAL A 194 -11.73 2.67 -9.65
CA VAL A 194 -13.00 3.15 -9.11
C VAL A 194 -13.61 4.07 -10.16
N ALA A 195 -14.69 3.67 -10.84
CA ALA A 195 -15.46 4.61 -11.65
C ALA A 195 -16.18 5.57 -10.71
N PRO A 196 -15.97 6.89 -10.81
CA PRO A 196 -16.81 7.84 -10.10
C PRO A 196 -18.29 7.59 -10.42
N SER A 197 -19.14 7.70 -9.41
CA SER A 197 -20.59 7.62 -9.63
C SER A 197 -21.09 8.90 -10.28
N ASP A 198 -21.76 8.76 -11.43
CA ASP A 198 -22.58 9.83 -12.03
C ASP A 198 -24.04 9.80 -11.52
N GLN A 199 -24.35 8.88 -10.60
CA GLN A 199 -25.71 8.61 -10.13
C GLN A 199 -25.91 9.24 -8.74
N PRO A 200 -26.51 10.45 -8.66
CA PRO A 200 -26.71 11.17 -7.40
C PRO A 200 -27.71 10.50 -6.45
N GLU A 201 -28.41 9.46 -6.92
CA GLU A 201 -29.40 8.69 -6.16
C GLU A 201 -28.79 7.64 -5.22
N PHE A 202 -27.51 7.32 -5.38
CA PHE A 202 -26.80 6.36 -4.52
C PHE A 202 -25.65 7.06 -3.80
N ASP A 203 -25.68 7.04 -2.47
CA ASP A 203 -24.63 7.61 -1.61
C ASP A 203 -23.40 6.69 -1.57
N HIS A 204 -22.58 6.75 -2.62
CA HIS A 204 -21.37 5.95 -2.78
C HIS A 204 -20.31 6.73 -3.57
N MET A 205 -19.04 6.44 -3.32
CA MET A 205 -17.90 7.09 -3.97
C MET A 205 -17.85 6.77 -5.48
N GLY A 206 -18.29 5.57 -5.84
CA GLY A 206 -18.12 5.02 -7.16
C GLY A 206 -18.15 3.49 -7.16
N THR A 207 -17.93 2.90 -8.33
CA THR A 207 -17.90 1.45 -8.52
C THR A 207 -16.47 0.96 -8.80
N LEU A 208 -15.92 0.15 -7.90
CA LEU A 208 -14.72 -0.64 -8.10
C LEU A 208 -14.97 -1.76 -9.10
N VAL A 209 -14.19 -1.76 -10.17
CA VAL A 209 -14.04 -2.87 -11.12
C VAL A 209 -12.60 -3.35 -11.09
N GLY A 210 -12.34 -4.63 -11.36
CA GLY A 210 -10.97 -5.13 -11.39
C GLY A 210 -10.77 -6.51 -11.99
N ALA A 211 -9.49 -6.83 -12.25
CA ALA A 211 -8.96 -8.11 -12.74
C ALA A 211 -8.08 -8.74 -11.69
N ARG A 212 -8.26 -10.05 -11.48
CA ARG A 212 -7.22 -10.88 -10.86
C ARG A 212 -5.99 -10.88 -11.77
N ILE A 213 -4.86 -10.39 -11.27
CA ILE A 213 -3.58 -10.34 -11.99
C ILE A 213 -2.79 -11.61 -11.75
N ALA A 214 -2.69 -12.02 -10.50
CA ALA A 214 -1.87 -13.16 -10.08
C ALA A 214 -2.62 -13.97 -9.01
N PRO A 215 -2.94 -15.25 -9.29
CA PRO A 215 -3.53 -16.16 -8.32
C PRO A 215 -2.48 -16.64 -7.30
N LEU A 216 -2.12 -15.80 -6.34
CA LEU A 216 -1.07 -16.05 -5.36
C LEU A 216 -1.57 -16.77 -4.10
N ALA A 217 -2.90 -16.80 -3.87
CA ALA A 217 -3.45 -17.50 -2.73
C ALA A 217 -3.32 -19.02 -2.88
N ILE A 218 -2.95 -19.68 -1.78
CA ILE A 218 -2.95 -21.14 -1.64
C ILE A 218 -3.89 -21.48 -0.48
N LEU A 219 -4.89 -22.32 -0.72
CA LEU A 219 -5.79 -22.81 0.32
C LEU A 219 -5.58 -24.31 0.47
N ASN A 220 -5.05 -24.72 1.62
CA ASN A 220 -4.89 -26.13 1.97
C ASN A 220 -6.01 -26.52 2.95
N THR A 221 -6.99 -27.27 2.45
CA THR A 221 -8.03 -27.88 3.28
C THR A 221 -7.57 -29.29 3.68
N ASP A 222 -6.86 -29.41 4.79
CA ASP A 222 -6.79 -30.71 5.47
C ASP A 222 -7.71 -30.67 6.70
N GLU A 223 -8.51 -31.71 6.90
CA GLU A 223 -9.61 -31.79 7.89
C GLU A 223 -9.13 -31.65 9.34
N ALA A 224 -7.82 -31.81 9.60
CA ALA A 224 -7.22 -31.66 10.94
C ALA A 224 -6.29 -30.45 11.09
N ASN A 225 -5.71 -29.91 10.00
CA ASN A 225 -4.73 -28.82 10.01
C ASN A 225 -4.88 -27.95 8.75
N GLY A 226 -6.09 -27.39 8.56
CA GLY A 226 -6.32 -26.38 7.53
C GLY A 226 -5.29 -25.25 7.64
N GLY A 227 -4.67 -24.94 6.51
CA GLY A 227 -3.67 -23.89 6.36
C GLY A 227 -3.90 -23.15 5.05
N GLY A 228 -3.39 -21.95 4.95
CA GLY A 228 -3.50 -21.17 3.73
C GLY A 228 -2.38 -20.15 3.68
N LEU A 229 -2.20 -19.60 2.50
CA LEU A 229 -1.37 -18.44 2.22
C LEU A 229 -2.26 -17.49 1.42
N TRP A 230 -2.37 -16.24 1.83
CA TRP A 230 -3.09 -15.21 1.09
C TRP A 230 -2.24 -13.95 1.06
N VAL A 231 -2.42 -13.13 0.02
CA VAL A 231 -1.85 -11.79 -0.04
C VAL A 231 -2.55 -10.92 0.99
N GLU A 232 -1.77 -10.34 1.90
CA GLU A 232 -2.26 -9.41 2.92
C GLU A 232 -2.02 -7.96 2.53
N ASN A 233 -0.85 -7.67 1.95
CA ASN A 233 -0.47 -6.34 1.53
C ASN A 233 0.06 -6.32 0.10
N VAL A 234 -0.24 -5.25 -0.62
CA VAL A 234 0.27 -4.99 -1.98
C VAL A 234 1.01 -3.65 -1.99
N CYS A 235 2.06 -3.57 -2.79
CA CYS A 235 2.91 -2.38 -2.88
C CYS A 235 3.49 -2.24 -4.31
N PRO A 236 2.77 -1.61 -5.26
CA PRO A 236 3.26 -1.30 -6.61
C PRO A 236 4.44 -0.31 -6.71
N ALA A 237 5.69 -0.75 -6.73
CA ALA A 237 6.86 0.12 -6.91
C ALA A 237 7.57 -0.07 -8.26
N GLY A 238 7.74 1.03 -9.00
CA GLY A 238 8.38 1.03 -10.32
C GLY A 238 7.67 0.12 -11.32
N LYS A 239 8.39 -0.86 -11.89
CA LYS A 239 7.82 -1.85 -12.83
C LYS A 239 7.26 -3.11 -12.15
N TRP A 240 7.22 -3.13 -10.82
CA TRP A 240 6.87 -4.31 -10.04
C TRP A 240 5.68 -4.05 -9.13
N ILE A 241 4.99 -5.12 -8.77
CA ILE A 241 4.02 -5.15 -7.70
C ILE A 241 4.58 -6.09 -6.64
N TYR A 242 4.97 -5.54 -5.50
CA TYR A 242 5.43 -6.33 -4.37
C TYR A 242 4.23 -6.77 -3.54
N THR A 243 4.27 -8.00 -3.05
CA THR A 243 3.19 -8.57 -2.24
C THR A 243 3.78 -9.24 -1.02
N GLN A 244 3.20 -8.94 0.13
CA GLN A 244 3.35 -9.76 1.32
C GLN A 244 2.21 -10.76 1.35
N SER A 245 2.56 -12.02 1.51
CA SER A 245 1.61 -13.07 1.82
C SER A 245 1.91 -13.65 3.19
N SER A 246 0.87 -13.89 3.96
CA SER A 246 0.97 -14.57 5.24
C SER A 246 -0.10 -15.64 5.33
N GLY A 247 0.11 -16.56 6.26
CA GLY A 247 -0.88 -17.55 6.61
C GLY A 247 -0.31 -18.59 7.56
N ARG A 248 -1.03 -19.68 7.73
CA ARG A 248 -0.70 -20.66 8.77
C ARG A 248 0.58 -21.43 8.37
N HIS A 249 1.70 -21.09 9.00
CA HIS A 249 3.04 -21.69 8.84
C HIS A 249 3.84 -21.27 7.61
N LEU A 250 3.37 -20.28 6.84
CA LEU A 250 4.10 -19.77 5.68
C LEU A 250 3.84 -18.28 5.54
N ALA A 251 4.91 -17.51 5.42
CA ALA A 251 4.87 -16.13 4.98
C ALA A 251 5.93 -15.91 3.89
N ALA A 252 5.57 -15.12 2.90
CA ALA A 252 6.44 -14.85 1.76
C ALA A 252 6.35 -13.39 1.33
N VAL A 253 7.48 -12.88 0.86
CA VAL A 253 7.55 -11.64 0.09
C VAL A 253 7.84 -11.99 -1.35
N MET A 254 7.00 -11.49 -2.26
CA MET A 254 7.13 -11.75 -3.68
C MET A 254 7.08 -10.43 -4.47
N ARG A 255 7.54 -10.47 -5.71
CA ARG A 255 7.28 -9.42 -6.70
C ARG A 255 6.74 -10.00 -7.99
N THR A 256 5.74 -9.36 -8.56
CA THR A 256 5.13 -9.71 -9.85
C THR A 256 5.31 -8.53 -10.80
N PRO A 257 5.68 -8.73 -12.09
CA PRO A 257 5.77 -7.63 -13.02
C PRO A 257 4.44 -6.90 -13.14
N MET A 258 4.47 -5.58 -13.08
CA MET A 258 3.28 -4.78 -13.32
C MET A 258 2.85 -4.94 -14.78
N PRO A 259 1.57 -5.17 -15.08
CA PRO A 259 1.09 -5.21 -16.46
C PRO A 259 1.41 -3.90 -17.17
N ALA A 260 1.94 -3.95 -18.40
CA ALA A 260 2.37 -2.76 -19.13
C ALA A 260 1.22 -1.79 -19.51
N LYS A 261 -0.01 -2.30 -19.53
CA LYS A 261 -1.25 -1.55 -19.68
C LYS A 261 -2.20 -1.96 -18.59
N SER A 262 -3.12 -1.07 -18.23
CA SER A 262 -4.20 -1.44 -17.32
C SER A 262 -4.93 -2.65 -17.89
N LEU A 263 -5.14 -3.65 -17.05
CA LEU A 263 -6.00 -4.77 -17.38
C LEU A 263 -7.48 -4.37 -17.35
N PHE A 264 -7.85 -3.22 -16.79
CA PHE A 264 -9.23 -2.76 -16.91
C PHE A 264 -9.29 -1.29 -17.28
N SER A 265 -10.21 -0.96 -18.17
CA SER A 265 -10.62 0.42 -18.44
C SER A 265 -12.13 0.44 -18.58
N PHE A 266 -12.75 1.54 -18.19
CA PHE A 266 -14.18 1.77 -18.42
C PHE A 266 -14.55 1.95 -19.91
N ASP A 267 -13.55 2.02 -20.80
CA ASP A 267 -13.78 1.88 -22.24
C ASP A 267 -14.25 0.45 -22.56
N TYR A 268 -15.56 0.31 -22.76
CA TYR A 268 -16.30 -0.93 -23.04
C TYR A 268 -15.88 -1.64 -24.35
N ASP A 269 -14.93 -1.08 -25.10
CA ASP A 269 -14.47 -1.61 -26.39
C ASP A 269 -13.34 -2.66 -26.28
N GLU A 270 -12.85 -2.95 -25.08
CA GLU A 270 -11.89 -4.05 -24.89
C GLU A 270 -12.59 -5.42 -24.78
N ASP A 271 -12.36 -6.28 -25.78
CA ASP A 271 -12.83 -7.67 -25.80
C ASP A 271 -12.13 -8.50 -24.71
N TYR A 272 -12.76 -8.55 -23.54
CA TYR A 272 -12.26 -9.21 -22.34
C TYR A 272 -12.67 -10.69 -22.31
N SER A 273 -11.99 -11.52 -23.12
CA SER A 273 -12.26 -12.96 -23.15
C SER A 273 -11.63 -13.72 -21.97
N MET A 274 -12.22 -14.85 -21.60
CA MET A 274 -11.66 -15.77 -20.60
C MET A 274 -10.23 -16.22 -20.95
N ALA A 275 -9.94 -16.42 -22.25
CA ALA A 275 -8.61 -16.80 -22.71
C ALA A 275 -7.55 -15.74 -22.38
N LYS A 276 -7.87 -14.46 -22.62
CA LYS A 276 -6.99 -13.32 -22.28
C LYS A 276 -6.74 -13.26 -20.77
N HIS A 277 -7.77 -13.51 -19.95
CA HIS A 277 -7.62 -13.52 -18.48
C HIS A 277 -6.69 -14.66 -18.02
N ILE A 278 -6.90 -15.88 -18.52
CA ILE A 278 -6.03 -17.03 -18.20
C ILE A 278 -4.58 -16.76 -18.64
N GLU A 279 -4.39 -16.20 -19.83
CA GLU A 279 -3.06 -15.84 -20.34
C GLU A 279 -2.36 -14.86 -19.42
N VAL A 280 -3.04 -13.77 -19.02
CA VAL A 280 -2.48 -12.77 -18.10
C VAL A 280 -2.07 -13.40 -16.78
N MET A 281 -2.97 -14.19 -16.16
CA MET A 281 -2.66 -14.84 -14.88
C MET A 281 -1.49 -15.82 -15.00
N SER A 282 -1.45 -16.60 -16.07
CA SER A 282 -0.35 -17.54 -16.33
C SER A 282 0.99 -16.82 -16.52
N GLN A 283 1.00 -15.73 -17.27
CA GLN A 283 2.20 -14.93 -17.50
C GLN A 283 2.68 -14.22 -16.23
N SER A 284 1.75 -13.72 -15.41
CA SER A 284 2.08 -13.10 -14.12
C SER A 284 2.75 -14.12 -13.21
N LEU A 285 2.11 -15.27 -12.97
CA LEU A 285 2.68 -16.34 -12.11
C LEU A 285 4.04 -16.82 -12.58
N ALA A 286 4.21 -17.04 -13.89
CA ALA A 286 5.47 -17.53 -14.45
C ALA A 286 6.63 -16.53 -14.28
N LYS A 287 6.32 -15.26 -14.00
CA LYS A 287 7.29 -14.18 -13.78
C LYS A 287 7.30 -13.66 -12.36
N THR A 288 6.47 -14.20 -11.47
CA THR A 288 6.51 -13.86 -10.05
C THR A 288 7.80 -14.41 -9.46
N GLU A 289 8.54 -13.54 -8.77
CA GLU A 289 9.77 -13.89 -8.09
C GLU A 289 9.54 -13.90 -6.59
N ILE A 290 10.01 -14.95 -5.91
CA ILE A 290 10.04 -15.03 -4.46
C ILE A 290 11.30 -14.30 -3.98
N ILE A 291 11.12 -13.30 -3.12
CA ILE A 291 12.22 -12.58 -2.47
C ILE A 291 12.65 -13.30 -1.19
N THR A 292 11.68 -13.81 -0.42
CA THR A 292 11.88 -14.68 0.75
C THR A 292 10.57 -15.43 1.05
N ASP A 293 10.65 -16.67 1.53
CA ASP A 293 9.53 -17.52 1.93
C ASP A 293 9.80 -18.36 3.19
N GLU A 294 10.96 -18.16 3.84
CA GLU A 294 11.38 -18.90 5.04
C GLU A 294 11.01 -18.14 6.34
N LEU A 295 9.82 -17.55 6.39
CA LEU A 295 9.38 -16.68 7.47
C LEU A 295 8.08 -17.18 8.13
N GLU A 296 7.99 -17.10 9.45
CA GLU A 296 6.79 -17.51 10.21
C GLU A 296 5.73 -16.40 10.29
N GLY A 297 6.13 -15.15 10.12
CA GLY A 297 5.22 -14.00 10.08
C GLY A 297 5.93 -12.72 9.67
N ILE A 298 5.21 -11.89 8.91
CA ILE A 298 5.72 -10.64 8.34
C ILE A 298 4.76 -9.52 8.74
N PHE A 299 5.30 -8.34 9.02
CA PHE A 299 4.51 -7.11 9.18
C PHE A 299 5.37 -5.89 8.83
N GLY A 300 4.76 -4.70 8.81
CA GLY A 300 5.47 -3.45 8.50
C GLY A 300 6.03 -3.47 7.08
N PHE A 301 5.38 -4.18 6.17
CA PHE A 301 5.85 -4.38 4.80
C PHE A 301 5.67 -3.12 3.96
N CYS A 302 6.67 -2.78 3.15
CA CYS A 302 6.57 -1.79 2.07
C CYS A 302 7.69 -1.96 1.03
N ALA A 303 7.54 -1.31 -0.12
CA ALA A 303 8.51 -1.33 -1.20
C ALA A 303 8.60 0.02 -1.90
N THR A 304 9.78 0.37 -2.40
CA THR A 304 10.01 1.57 -3.22
C THR A 304 10.99 1.25 -4.35
N GLU A 305 11.07 2.14 -5.35
CA GLU A 305 12.12 2.15 -6.35
C GLU A 305 12.73 3.55 -6.44
N VAL A 306 13.97 3.70 -5.97
CA VAL A 306 14.70 4.98 -6.00
C VAL A 306 15.80 4.88 -7.02
N GLU A 307 15.80 5.77 -8.01
CA GLU A 307 16.78 5.78 -9.11
C GLU A 307 16.88 4.43 -9.86
N GLY A 308 15.75 3.71 -10.01
CA GLY A 308 15.71 2.40 -10.67
C GLY A 308 16.20 1.25 -9.79
N LYS A 309 16.50 1.49 -8.51
CA LYS A 309 16.92 0.47 -7.55
C LYS A 309 15.76 0.12 -6.63
N PRO A 310 15.27 -1.12 -6.66
CA PRO A 310 14.20 -1.53 -5.78
C PRO A 310 14.70 -1.69 -4.35
N LYS A 311 13.87 -1.29 -3.40
CA LYS A 311 14.04 -1.55 -1.96
C LYS A 311 12.76 -2.16 -1.41
N VAL A 312 12.90 -3.16 -0.57
CA VAL A 312 11.77 -3.79 0.14
C VAL A 312 12.13 -3.85 1.61
N PHE A 313 11.27 -3.29 2.45
CA PHE A 313 11.39 -3.34 3.90
C PHE A 313 10.28 -4.21 4.47
N PHE A 314 10.61 -4.97 5.50
CA PHE A 314 9.63 -5.72 6.28
C PHE A 314 10.21 -6.09 7.64
N CYS A 315 9.34 -6.36 8.60
CA CYS A 315 9.68 -6.86 9.91
C CYS A 315 9.23 -8.32 10.06
N THR A 316 9.92 -9.07 10.92
CA THR A 316 9.52 -10.42 11.31
C THR A 316 9.40 -10.49 12.82
N HIS A 317 8.53 -11.36 13.30
CA HIS A 317 8.51 -11.73 14.72
C HIS A 317 9.85 -12.38 15.08
N SER A 318 10.48 -11.91 16.16
CA SER A 318 11.65 -12.58 16.74
C SER A 318 11.19 -13.54 17.83
N TYR A 319 11.72 -14.76 17.84
CA TYR A 319 11.50 -15.74 18.91
C TYR A 319 12.66 -15.75 19.93
N GLY A 320 13.63 -14.84 19.80
CA GLY A 320 14.78 -14.75 20.70
C GLY A 320 14.48 -13.93 21.95
N GLU A 321 14.76 -14.48 23.14
CA GLU A 321 14.60 -13.76 24.42
C GLU A 321 15.36 -12.41 24.40
N GLY A 322 14.64 -11.31 24.62
CA GLY A 322 15.21 -9.97 24.82
C GLY A 322 15.56 -9.19 23.55
N THR A 323 15.23 -9.70 22.36
CA THR A 323 15.35 -8.94 21.10
C THR A 323 13.97 -8.71 20.52
N GLY A 324 13.62 -7.45 20.23
CA GLY A 324 12.37 -7.11 19.55
C GLY A 324 12.34 -7.63 18.11
N PRO A 325 11.26 -7.36 17.36
CA PRO A 325 11.12 -7.79 15.97
C PRO A 325 12.30 -7.39 15.08
N ALA A 326 12.80 -8.31 14.27
CA ALA A 326 13.91 -8.05 13.35
C ALA A 326 13.43 -7.24 12.13
N MET A 327 14.19 -6.22 11.75
CA MET A 327 13.93 -5.39 10.59
C MET A 327 14.80 -5.84 9.42
N TYR A 328 14.20 -6.09 8.27
CA TYR A 328 14.88 -6.55 7.06
C TYR A 328 14.82 -5.50 5.96
N LEU A 329 15.89 -5.45 5.16
CA LEU A 329 15.95 -4.67 3.93
C LEU A 329 16.49 -5.54 2.80
N TRP A 330 15.79 -5.52 1.68
CA TRP A 330 16.25 -6.11 0.42
C TRP A 330 16.45 -5.01 -0.61
N GLU A 331 17.59 -5.00 -1.29
CA GLU A 331 18.01 -3.91 -2.18
C GLU A 331 18.16 -4.37 -3.65
N GLY A 332 17.30 -5.30 -4.08
CA GLY A 332 17.18 -5.70 -5.48
C GLY A 332 17.95 -6.96 -5.90
N SER A 333 18.77 -7.53 -5.02
CA SER A 333 19.51 -8.76 -5.29
C SER A 333 19.94 -9.45 -4.01
N GLY A 334 20.12 -10.78 -4.07
CA GLY A 334 20.51 -11.58 -2.91
C GLY A 334 19.38 -11.73 -1.90
N GLU A 335 19.74 -12.20 -0.71
CA GLU A 335 18.82 -12.37 0.42
C GLU A 335 18.59 -11.03 1.14
N PRO A 336 17.40 -10.79 1.71
CA PRO A 336 17.17 -9.66 2.60
C PRO A 336 18.15 -9.67 3.79
N ARG A 337 18.73 -8.53 4.14
CA ARG A 337 19.64 -8.39 5.28
C ARG A 337 18.92 -7.80 6.49
N VAL A 338 19.28 -8.25 7.68
CA VAL A 338 18.86 -7.62 8.94
C VAL A 338 19.54 -6.25 9.07
N ILE A 339 18.77 -5.20 9.32
CA ILE A 339 19.26 -3.83 9.49
C ILE A 339 19.17 -3.31 10.93
N GLY A 340 18.46 -4.03 11.79
CA GLY A 340 18.25 -3.66 13.19
C GLY A 340 17.08 -4.44 13.77
N HIS A 341 16.64 -4.02 14.96
CA HIS A 341 15.44 -4.56 15.60
C HIS A 341 14.58 -3.40 16.06
N LEU A 342 13.26 -3.59 16.00
CA LEU A 342 12.33 -2.73 16.73
C LEU A 342 12.55 -2.91 18.25
N PRO A 343 12.11 -1.95 19.08
CA PRO A 343 12.11 -2.12 20.53
C PRO A 343 11.51 -3.46 20.96
N ALA A 344 12.10 -4.08 21.99
CA ALA A 344 11.57 -5.29 22.60
C ALA A 344 10.44 -4.93 23.60
N GLU A 345 9.54 -5.88 23.80
CA GLU A 345 8.46 -5.86 24.81
C GLU A 345 8.99 -5.63 26.25
#